data_AF-A0A1Y3DAI1-F1
#
_entry.id   AF-A0A1Y3DAI1-F1
#
_cell.length_a   1.000
_cell.length_b   1.000
_cell.length_c   1.000
_cell.angle_alpha   90.00
_cell.angle_beta   90.00
_cell.angle_gamma   90.00
#
_symmetry.space_group_name_H-M   'P 1'
#
loop_
_entity.id
_entity.type
_entity.pdbx_description
1 polymer ?
#
loop_
_entity_poly.entity_id
_entity_poly.type
_entity_poly.pdbx_seq_one_letter_code
_entity_poly.pdbx_strand_id
1 'polypeptide(L)'
;MKTKQWMLACTISLFSSMSFAVQPTDQAIHKLMQVMNLDQLLQKTMQQIRPQLDQQAYSIVQNIVKHEQLTPQEQIVANQLADKMYEQSKKTVSWQEMQPIYQKIYKDVYNAEEIQAQIEFYSSPIGQSILNKAPQVAQESMKIMNSRLISSMQNSEQDFKEINAQLEALKKAAQSNN
;
A
#
# COMPACT_ATOMS: atom_id res chain seq x y z
N MET A 1 -61.45 -52.68 7.16
CA MET A 1 -61.99 -51.36 7.55
C MET A 1 -60.85 -50.49 8.07
N LYS A 2 -60.62 -49.35 7.38
CA LYS A 2 -60.23 -48.03 7.91
C LYS A 2 -58.88 -47.86 8.65
N THR A 3 -57.87 -47.43 7.88
CA THR A 3 -56.98 -46.24 8.08
C THR A 3 -56.36 -45.95 9.45
N LYS A 4 -55.02 -45.80 9.49
CA LYS A 4 -54.36 -44.49 9.72
C LYS A 4 -52.83 -44.58 9.56
N GLN A 5 -52.34 -43.97 8.48
CA GLN A 5 -50.94 -43.62 8.24
C GLN A 5 -50.50 -42.52 9.20
N TRP A 6 -49.41 -42.71 9.94
CA TRP A 6 -48.64 -41.61 10.53
C TRP A 6 -47.14 -41.89 10.32
N MET A 7 -46.65 -41.62 9.12
CA MET A 7 -45.25 -41.26 8.91
C MET A 7 -45.13 -39.78 9.24
N LEU A 8 -44.51 -39.43 10.37
CA LEU A 8 -44.11 -38.05 10.64
C LEU A 8 -42.72 -37.84 10.02
N ALA A 9 -42.70 -37.41 8.76
CA ALA A 9 -41.51 -36.86 8.13
C ALA A 9 -41.37 -35.40 8.60
N CYS A 10 -40.43 -35.14 9.51
CA CYS A 10 -40.01 -33.78 9.86
C CYS A 10 -39.10 -33.22 8.75
N THR A 11 -39.69 -32.83 7.63
CA THR A 11 -39.06 -31.90 6.68
C THR A 11 -39.34 -30.47 7.16
N ILE A 12 -38.49 -29.96 8.06
CA ILE A 12 -38.38 -28.52 8.27
C ILE A 12 -37.34 -28.01 7.27
N SER A 13 -37.86 -27.29 6.28
CA SER A 13 -37.14 -26.64 5.21
C SER A 13 -36.00 -25.77 5.74
N LEU A 14 -34.77 -26.11 5.33
CA LEU A 14 -33.63 -25.20 5.30
C LEU A 14 -33.95 -24.10 4.27
N PHE A 15 -34.60 -23.02 4.70
CA PHE A 15 -34.48 -21.75 4.00
C PHE A 15 -33.07 -21.22 4.29
N SER A 16 -32.10 -21.72 3.53
CA SER A 16 -30.82 -21.05 3.37
C SER A 16 -31.12 -19.71 2.69
N SER A 17 -31.33 -18.66 3.49
CA SER A 17 -31.32 -17.29 2.96
C SER A 17 -29.97 -17.12 2.28
N MET A 18 -29.96 -17.22 0.96
CA MET A 18 -28.85 -16.76 0.15
C MET A 18 -28.86 -15.24 0.36
N SER A 19 -28.19 -14.78 1.42
CA SER A 19 -28.01 -13.37 1.70
C SER A 19 -27.11 -12.85 0.59
N PHE A 20 -27.71 -12.48 -0.53
CA PHE A 20 -27.05 -11.66 -1.51
C PHE A 20 -26.82 -10.33 -0.82
N ALA A 21 -25.60 -10.14 -0.34
CA ALA A 21 -25.21 -8.93 0.33
C ALA A 21 -25.54 -7.75 -0.60
N VAL A 22 -26.42 -6.86 -0.13
CA VAL A 22 -26.94 -5.76 -0.94
C VAL A 22 -25.77 -4.90 -1.38
N GLN A 23 -25.71 -4.60 -2.68
CA GLN A 23 -24.66 -3.74 -3.23
C GLN A 23 -24.79 -2.32 -2.67
N PRO A 24 -23.68 -1.68 -2.24
CA PRO A 24 -23.72 -0.31 -1.73
C PRO A 24 -24.10 0.69 -2.83
N THR A 25 -24.74 1.79 -2.42
CA THR A 25 -25.05 2.90 -3.33
C THR A 25 -23.80 3.76 -3.57
N ASP A 26 -23.72 4.39 -4.74
CA ASP A 26 -22.62 5.30 -5.07
C ASP A 26 -22.53 6.48 -4.08
N GLN A 27 -23.68 6.94 -3.58
CA GLN A 27 -23.75 7.98 -2.55
C GLN A 27 -23.16 7.53 -1.22
N ALA A 28 -23.44 6.30 -0.77
CA ALA A 28 -22.87 5.77 0.47
C ALA A 28 -21.35 5.63 0.36
N ILE A 29 -20.84 5.11 -0.76
CA ILE A 29 -19.40 5.02 -1.00
C ILE A 29 -18.77 6.41 -1.03
N HIS A 30 -19.36 7.38 -1.72
CA HIS A 30 -18.85 8.75 -1.74
C HIS A 30 -18.81 9.35 -0.34
N LYS A 31 -19.84 9.11 0.48
CA LYS A 31 -19.85 9.54 1.88
C LYS A 31 -18.73 8.88 2.69
N LEU A 32 -18.50 7.57 2.50
CA LEU A 32 -17.41 6.86 3.15
C LEU A 32 -16.04 7.49 2.81
N MET A 33 -15.80 7.77 1.53
CA MET A 33 -14.56 8.40 1.09
C MET A 33 -14.33 9.78 1.71
N GLN A 34 -15.40 10.57 1.84
CA GLN A 34 -15.34 11.88 2.50
C GLN A 34 -15.00 11.74 3.99
N VAL A 35 -15.64 10.84 4.73
CA VAL A 35 -15.35 10.68 6.16
C VAL A 35 -13.97 10.07 6.41
N MET A 36 -13.45 9.30 5.45
CA MET A 36 -12.08 8.80 5.46
C MET A 36 -11.03 9.84 5.00
N ASN A 37 -11.46 11.01 4.52
CA ASN A 37 -10.60 12.08 3.98
C ASN A 37 -9.60 11.55 2.92
N LEU A 38 -10.06 10.67 2.01
CA LEU A 38 -9.18 10.02 1.04
C LEU A 38 -8.50 11.00 0.07
N ASP A 39 -9.15 12.11 -0.24
CA ASP A 39 -8.60 13.20 -1.03
C ASP A 39 -7.38 13.83 -0.33
N GLN A 40 -7.50 14.12 0.96
CA GLN A 40 -6.42 14.67 1.77
C GLN A 40 -5.30 13.63 1.97
N LEU A 41 -5.65 12.36 2.16
CA LEU A 41 -4.68 11.28 2.26
C LEU A 41 -3.85 11.20 0.97
N LEU A 42 -4.49 11.21 -0.19
CA LEU A 42 -3.84 11.18 -1.50
C LEU A 42 -2.91 12.39 -1.70
N GLN A 43 -3.35 13.58 -1.31
CA GLN A 43 -2.51 14.79 -1.35
C GLN A 43 -1.27 14.66 -0.45
N LYS A 44 -1.43 14.16 0.77
CA LYS A 44 -0.32 13.95 1.72
C LYS A 44 0.67 12.90 1.18
N THR A 45 0.16 11.78 0.65
CA THR A 45 0.99 10.76 0.01
C THR A 45 1.78 11.36 -1.15
N MET A 46 1.18 12.23 -1.96
CA MET A 46 1.91 12.91 -3.03
C MET A 46 3.01 13.84 -2.55
N GLN A 47 2.78 14.59 -1.48
CA GLN A 47 3.84 15.41 -0.88
C GLN A 47 5.01 14.53 -0.38
N GLN A 48 4.72 13.33 0.12
CA GLN A 48 5.74 12.42 0.63
C GLN A 48 6.61 11.77 -0.46
N ILE A 49 6.15 11.65 -1.71
CA ILE A 49 6.95 11.07 -2.80
C ILE A 49 7.95 12.05 -3.42
N ARG A 50 7.82 13.36 -3.15
CA ARG A 50 8.66 14.39 -3.77
C ARG A 50 10.17 14.11 -3.64
N PRO A 51 10.71 13.77 -2.45
CA PRO A 51 12.14 13.47 -2.31
C PRO A 51 12.60 12.27 -3.16
N GLN A 52 11.73 11.27 -3.36
CA GLN A 52 12.04 10.12 -4.22
C GLN A 52 12.12 10.53 -5.69
N LEU A 53 11.24 11.42 -6.14
CA LEU A 53 11.29 11.96 -7.50
C LEU A 53 12.52 12.84 -7.71
N ASP A 54 12.90 13.63 -6.70
CA ASP A 54 14.14 14.42 -6.73
C ASP A 54 15.35 13.48 -6.90
N GLN A 55 15.48 12.45 -6.07
CA GLN A 55 16.55 11.47 -6.17
C GLN A 55 16.58 10.76 -7.55
N GLN A 56 15.41 10.37 -8.05
CA GLN A 56 15.29 9.72 -9.35
C GLN A 56 15.73 10.66 -10.49
N ALA A 57 15.32 11.92 -10.46
CA ALA A 57 15.70 12.91 -11.45
C ALA A 57 17.21 13.16 -11.46
N TYR A 58 17.83 13.27 -10.28
CA TYR A 58 19.28 13.39 -10.14
C TYR A 58 20.00 12.18 -10.75
N SER A 59 19.52 10.96 -10.45
CA SER A 59 20.10 9.73 -11.01
C SER A 59 19.98 9.68 -12.54
N ILE A 60 18.85 10.12 -13.10
CA ILE A 60 18.67 10.21 -14.56
C ILE A 60 19.70 11.16 -15.17
N VAL A 61 19.88 12.35 -14.59
CA VAL A 61 20.84 13.34 -15.12
C VAL A 61 22.27 12.80 -15.03
N GLN A 62 22.68 12.26 -13.88
CA GLN A 62 24.00 11.61 -13.70
C GLN A 62 24.27 10.56 -14.77
N ASN A 63 23.28 9.72 -15.07
CA ASN A 63 23.38 8.68 -16.09
C ASN A 63 23.50 9.24 -17.52
N ILE A 64 22.95 10.43 -17.80
CA ILE A 64 23.07 11.10 -19.10
C ILE A 64 24.47 11.72 -19.25
N VAL A 65 24.93 12.45 -18.23
CA VAL A 65 26.21 13.19 -18.26
C VAL A 65 27.42 12.31 -17.97
N LYS A 66 27.19 11.07 -17.51
CA LYS A 66 28.20 10.04 -17.25
C LYS A 66 29.21 10.41 -16.15
N HIS A 67 28.76 11.18 -15.16
CA HIS A 67 29.52 11.46 -13.95
C HIS A 67 28.58 11.62 -12.75
N GLU A 68 29.09 11.34 -11.55
CA GLU A 68 28.28 11.33 -10.33
C GLU A 68 28.05 12.75 -9.79
N GLN A 69 29.05 13.62 -9.88
CA GLN A 69 29.00 14.94 -9.28
C GLN A 69 28.49 15.99 -10.28
N LEU A 70 27.18 16.25 -10.20
CA LEU A 70 26.53 17.26 -11.03
C LEU A 70 27.07 18.67 -10.74
N THR A 71 27.43 19.38 -11.81
CA THR A 71 27.68 20.82 -11.82
C THR A 71 26.43 21.60 -11.41
N PRO A 72 26.54 22.88 -10.99
CA PRO A 72 25.39 23.69 -10.63
C PRO A 72 24.32 23.77 -11.74
N GLN A 73 24.75 23.83 -13.02
CA GLN A 73 23.84 23.86 -14.16
C GLN A 73 23.10 22.53 -14.35
N GLU A 74 23.79 21.40 -14.19
CA GLU A 74 23.16 20.07 -14.27
C GLU A 74 22.22 19.82 -13.09
N GLN A 75 22.51 20.34 -11.89
CA GLN A 75 21.59 20.29 -10.74
C GLN A 75 20.30 21.07 -11.02
N ILE A 76 20.39 22.25 -11.67
CA ILE A 76 19.19 22.99 -12.10
C ILE A 76 18.36 22.14 -13.07
N VAL A 77 18.99 21.47 -14.03
CA VAL A 77 18.29 20.57 -14.97
C VAL A 77 17.64 19.38 -14.22
N ALA A 78 18.33 18.79 -13.24
CA ALA A 78 17.78 17.72 -12.42
C ALA A 78 16.54 18.18 -11.62
N ASN A 79 16.60 19.36 -11.00
CA ASN A 79 15.46 19.96 -10.29
C ASN A 79 14.28 20.23 -11.23
N GLN A 80 14.54 20.76 -12.44
CA GLN A 80 13.50 20.96 -13.44
C GLN A 80 12.84 19.65 -13.88
N LEU A 81 13.61 18.57 -14.04
CA LEU A 81 13.07 17.25 -14.34
C LEU A 81 12.22 16.73 -13.17
N ALA A 82 12.70 16.87 -11.93
CA ALA A 82 11.96 16.47 -10.74
C ALA A 82 10.61 17.21 -10.63
N ASP A 83 10.59 18.52 -10.88
CA ASP A 83 9.35 19.31 -10.90
C ASP A 83 8.36 18.80 -11.97
N LYS A 84 8.85 18.50 -13.18
CA LYS A 84 8.01 17.93 -14.24
C LYS A 84 7.45 16.57 -13.85
N MET A 85 8.27 15.70 -13.27
CA MET A 85 7.84 14.39 -12.78
C MET A 85 6.79 14.52 -11.68
N TYR A 86 6.98 15.47 -10.75
CA TYR A 86 6.06 15.74 -9.67
C TYR A 86 4.71 16.27 -10.17
N GLU A 87 4.70 17.26 -11.06
CA GLU A 87 3.46 17.78 -11.62
C GLU A 87 2.72 16.75 -12.48
N GLN A 88 3.44 15.94 -13.25
CA GLN A 88 2.84 14.82 -13.98
C GLN A 88 2.23 13.80 -13.03
N SER A 89 2.92 13.47 -11.94
CA SER A 89 2.43 12.54 -10.92
C SER A 89 1.15 13.08 -10.27
N LYS A 90 1.16 14.35 -9.82
CA LYS A 90 -0.02 15.03 -9.24
C LYS A 90 -1.23 14.97 -10.15
N LYS A 91 -1.05 15.19 -11.45
CA LYS A 91 -2.15 15.09 -12.43
C LYS A 91 -2.68 13.66 -12.52
N THR A 92 -1.77 12.70 -12.67
CA THR A 92 -2.08 11.28 -12.88
C THR A 92 -2.80 10.66 -11.69
N VAL A 93 -2.38 11.01 -10.47
CA VAL A 93 -2.97 10.51 -9.23
C VAL A 93 -3.81 11.57 -8.52
N SER A 94 -4.41 12.48 -9.28
CA SER A 94 -5.31 13.49 -8.69
C SER A 94 -6.57 12.82 -8.13
N TRP A 95 -7.24 13.46 -7.18
CA TRP A 95 -8.50 12.95 -6.65
C TRP A 95 -9.54 12.72 -7.75
N GLN A 96 -9.60 13.62 -8.74
CA GLN A 96 -10.53 13.52 -9.86
C GLN A 96 -10.33 12.23 -10.68
N GLU A 97 -9.07 11.83 -10.91
CA GLU A 97 -8.73 10.60 -11.65
C GLU A 97 -8.92 9.35 -10.77
N MET A 98 -8.58 9.44 -9.49
CA MET A 98 -8.54 8.29 -8.59
C MET A 98 -9.89 7.94 -7.96
N GLN A 99 -10.77 8.93 -7.71
CA GLN A 99 -12.09 8.71 -7.10
C GLN A 99 -12.90 7.59 -7.79
N PRO A 100 -13.13 7.60 -9.12
CA PRO A 100 -13.94 6.56 -9.76
C PRO A 100 -13.32 5.15 -9.61
N ILE A 101 -12.00 5.05 -9.58
CA ILE A 101 -11.28 3.78 -9.37
C ILE A 101 -11.54 3.28 -7.95
N TYR A 102 -11.37 4.14 -6.94
CA TYR A 102 -11.69 3.78 -5.56
C TYR A 102 -13.17 3.42 -5.42
N GLN A 103 -14.08 4.14 -6.08
CA GLN A 103 -15.51 3.90 -5.95
C GLN A 103 -15.87 2.51 -6.45
N LYS A 104 -15.28 2.12 -7.59
CA LYS A 104 -15.42 0.77 -8.11
C LYS A 104 -14.88 -0.28 -7.14
N ILE A 105 -13.68 -0.08 -6.58
CA ILE A 105 -13.08 -1.03 -5.63
C ILE A 105 -13.99 -1.22 -4.40
N TYR A 106 -14.46 -0.14 -3.79
CA TYR A 106 -15.33 -0.23 -2.62
C TYR A 106 -16.67 -0.91 -2.93
N LYS A 107 -17.23 -0.67 -4.12
CA LYS A 107 -18.46 -1.32 -4.59
C LYS A 107 -18.28 -2.82 -4.82
N ASP A 108 -17.13 -3.20 -5.38
CA ASP A 108 -16.84 -4.60 -5.72
C ASP A 108 -16.45 -5.43 -4.48
N VAL A 109 -15.87 -4.80 -3.45
CA VAL A 109 -15.32 -5.48 -2.26
C VAL A 109 -16.27 -5.49 -1.08
N TYR A 110 -16.99 -4.39 -0.82
CA TYR A 110 -17.84 -4.25 0.37
C TYR A 110 -19.33 -4.27 0.01
N ASN A 111 -20.13 -4.81 0.91
CA ASN A 111 -21.58 -4.70 0.82
C ASN A 111 -22.10 -3.42 1.50
N ALA A 112 -23.41 -3.15 1.35
CA ALA A 112 -24.05 -1.95 1.89
C ALA A 112 -23.94 -1.84 3.41
N GLU A 113 -24.06 -2.95 4.15
CA GLU A 113 -23.98 -2.95 5.61
C GLU A 113 -22.56 -2.63 6.09
N GLU A 114 -21.54 -3.19 5.44
CA GLU A 114 -20.13 -2.92 5.73
C GLU A 114 -19.74 -1.47 5.43
N ILE A 115 -20.20 -0.92 4.31
CA ILE A 115 -20.00 0.50 4.00
C ILE A 115 -20.67 1.38 5.06
N GLN A 116 -21.90 1.07 5.45
CA GLN A 116 -22.63 1.82 6.46
C GLN A 116 -21.94 1.76 7.83
N ALA A 117 -21.48 0.59 8.27
CA ALA A 117 -20.73 0.43 9.52
C ALA A 117 -19.42 1.23 9.51
N GLN A 118 -18.70 1.23 8.38
CA GLN A 118 -17.50 2.06 8.23
C GLN A 118 -17.83 3.55 8.30
N ILE A 119 -18.91 4.01 7.67
CA ILE A 119 -19.35 5.41 7.73
C ILE A 119 -19.65 5.80 9.18
N GLU A 120 -20.42 5.00 9.90
CA GLU A 120 -20.78 5.28 11.29
C GLU A 120 -19.55 5.38 12.19
N PHE A 121 -18.64 4.41 12.07
CA PHE A 121 -17.41 4.40 12.85
C PHE A 121 -16.53 5.60 12.51
N TYR A 122 -16.18 5.81 11.23
CA TYR A 122 -15.28 6.89 10.83
C TYR A 122 -15.92 8.28 10.97
N SER A 123 -17.24 8.40 11.04
CA SER A 123 -17.91 9.67 11.37
C SER A 123 -17.81 10.03 12.86
N SER A 124 -17.52 9.06 13.73
CA SER A 124 -17.42 9.30 15.17
C SER A 124 -16.12 10.04 15.55
N PRO A 125 -16.10 10.82 16.66
CA PRO A 125 -14.88 11.45 17.13
C PRO A 125 -13.72 10.47 17.38
N ILE A 126 -14.04 9.26 17.86
CA ILE A 126 -13.03 8.22 18.11
C ILE A 126 -12.52 7.62 16.79
N GLY A 127 -13.41 7.36 15.83
CA GLY A 127 -13.03 6.86 14.50
C GLY A 127 -12.15 7.85 13.75
N GLN A 128 -12.47 9.15 13.80
CA GLN A 128 -11.60 10.22 13.28
C GLN A 128 -10.24 10.26 13.99
N SER A 129 -10.20 10.10 15.32
CA SER A 129 -8.93 10.05 16.06
C SER A 129 -8.06 8.87 15.62
N ILE A 130 -8.66 7.69 15.44
CA ILE A 130 -7.97 6.48 14.99
C ILE A 130 -7.46 6.66 13.56
N LEU A 131 -8.31 7.13 12.65
CA LEU A 131 -7.96 7.40 11.25
C LEU A 131 -6.76 8.35 11.13
N ASN A 132 -6.76 9.43 11.91
CA ASN A 132 -5.67 10.41 11.91
C ASN A 132 -4.36 9.87 12.50
N LYS A 133 -4.41 8.88 13.41
CA LYS A 133 -3.24 8.25 14.03
C LYS A 133 -2.72 7.03 13.27
N ALA A 134 -3.50 6.45 12.37
CA ALA A 134 -3.11 5.25 11.62
C ALA A 134 -1.78 5.43 10.84
N PRO A 135 -1.50 6.57 10.16
CA PRO A 135 -0.22 6.79 9.51
C PRO A 135 0.96 6.83 10.50
N GLN A 136 0.78 7.40 11.69
CA GLN A 136 1.81 7.44 12.73
C GLN A 136 2.14 6.03 13.23
N VAL A 137 1.12 5.20 13.47
CA VAL A 137 1.31 3.80 13.88
C VAL A 137 2.08 3.03 12.81
N ALA A 138 1.73 3.20 11.54
CA ALA A 138 2.45 2.58 10.43
C ALA A 138 3.90 3.04 10.36
N GLN A 139 4.17 4.34 10.51
CA GLN A 139 5.51 4.91 10.49
C GLN A 139 6.40 4.37 11.62
N GLU A 140 5.90 4.35 12.86
CA GLU A 140 6.65 3.81 13.99
C GLU A 140 6.89 2.30 13.85
N SER A 141 5.91 1.57 13.31
CA SER A 141 6.06 0.13 13.03
C SER A 141 7.17 -0.14 12.01
N MET A 142 7.21 0.63 10.91
CA MET A 142 8.28 0.54 9.90
C MET A 142 9.66 0.87 10.49
N LYS A 143 9.75 1.91 11.33
CA LYS A 143 11.00 2.30 11.99
C LYS A 143 11.55 1.18 12.89
N ILE A 144 10.69 0.55 13.68
CA ILE A 144 11.06 -0.58 14.53
C ILE A 144 11.53 -1.76 13.68
N MET A 145 10.79 -2.11 12.63
CA MET A 145 11.16 -3.19 11.72
C MET A 145 12.54 -2.96 11.09
N ASN A 146 12.78 -1.75 10.55
CA ASN A 146 14.07 -1.38 9.97
C ASN A 146 15.21 -1.50 10.97
N SER A 147 15.02 -1.02 12.21
CA SER A 147 16.03 -1.17 13.26
C SER A 147 16.33 -2.63 13.57
N ARG A 148 15.31 -3.50 13.63
CA ARG A 148 15.50 -4.93 13.86
C ARG A 148 16.24 -5.61 12.72
N LEU A 149 15.92 -5.27 11.48
CA LEU A 149 16.61 -5.80 10.30
C LEU A 149 18.09 -5.39 10.29
N ILE A 150 18.39 -4.13 10.60
CA ILE A 150 19.79 -3.65 10.72
C ILE A 150 20.54 -4.43 11.79
N SER A 151 19.96 -4.62 12.98
CA SER A 151 20.58 -5.42 14.04
C SER A 151 20.78 -6.87 13.63
N SER A 152 19.83 -7.46 12.88
CA SER A 152 19.97 -8.82 12.35
C SER A 152 21.16 -8.93 11.39
N MET A 153 21.33 -7.95 10.50
CA MET A 153 22.49 -7.91 9.59
C MET A 153 23.81 -7.79 10.36
N GLN A 154 23.87 -6.95 11.39
CA GLN A 154 25.07 -6.82 12.25
C GLN A 154 25.41 -8.13 12.97
N ASN A 155 24.40 -8.86 13.42
CA ASN A 155 24.61 -10.15 14.11
C ASN A 155 24.92 -11.31 13.15
N SER A 156 24.87 -11.08 11.84
CA SER A 156 25.23 -12.07 10.81
C SER A 156 26.73 -12.06 10.47
N GLU A 157 27.58 -11.45 11.31
CA GLU A 157 29.04 -11.38 11.12
C GLU A 157 29.68 -12.76 10.89
N GLN A 158 29.20 -13.79 11.58
CA GLN A 158 29.72 -15.14 11.42
C GLN A 158 29.38 -15.72 10.04
N ASP A 159 28.14 -15.51 9.57
CA ASP A 159 27.70 -15.93 8.24
C ASP A 159 28.50 -15.21 7.15
N PHE A 160 28.79 -13.91 7.32
CA PHE A 160 29.64 -13.16 6.39
C PHE A 160 31.08 -13.69 6.33
N LYS A 161 31.66 -14.05 7.48
CA LYS A 161 33.00 -14.65 7.53
C LYS A 161 33.02 -16.00 6.82
N GLU A 162 32.00 -16.82 7.03
CA GLU A 162 31.88 -18.12 6.37
C GLU A 162 31.77 -17.98 4.85
N ILE A 163 30.87 -17.13 4.35
CA ILE A 163 30.73 -16.89 2.91
C ILE A 163 32.02 -16.34 2.30
N ASN A 164 32.69 -15.39 2.96
CA ASN A 164 33.98 -14.88 2.46
C ASN A 164 35.04 -15.98 2.36
N ALA A 165 35.13 -16.87 3.36
CA ALA A 165 36.07 -17.99 3.32
C ALA A 165 35.76 -18.95 2.15
N GLN A 166 34.48 -19.24 1.89
CA GLN A 166 34.06 -20.06 0.75
C GLN A 166 34.42 -19.40 -0.59
N LEU A 167 34.16 -18.10 -0.75
CA LEU A 167 34.50 -17.36 -1.96
C LEU A 167 36.00 -17.33 -2.24
N GLU A 168 36.83 -17.13 -1.20
CA GLU A 168 38.29 -17.18 -1.31
C GLU A 168 38.80 -18.58 -1.70
N ALA A 169 38.19 -19.65 -1.17
CA ALA A 169 38.53 -21.01 -1.54
C ALA A 169 38.21 -21.29 -3.02
N LEU A 170 37.04 -20.86 -3.51
CA LEU A 170 36.64 -20.99 -4.91
C LEU A 170 37.58 -20.22 -5.84
N LYS A 171 37.96 -18.99 -5.47
CA LYS A 171 38.90 -18.18 -6.24
C LYS A 171 40.27 -18.84 -6.35
N LYS A 172 40.79 -19.40 -5.26
CA LYS A 172 42.06 -20.16 -5.27
C LYS A 172 41.97 -21.41 -6.14
N ALA A 173 40.87 -22.17 -6.06
CA ALA A 173 40.66 -23.36 -6.88
C ALA A 173 40.57 -23.02 -8.38
N ALA A 174 39.96 -21.89 -8.75
CA ALA A 174 39.91 -21.42 -10.13
C ALA A 174 41.29 -20.97 -10.64
N GLN A 175 42.13 -20.43 -9.77
CA GLN A 175 43.50 -20.01 -10.10
C GLN A 175 44.49 -21.18 -10.18
N SER A 176 44.25 -22.29 -9.47
CA SER A 176 45.11 -23.48 -9.52
C SER A 176 44.82 -24.43 -10.69
N ASN A 177 43.70 -24.23 -11.39
CA ASN A 177 43.28 -25.03 -12.55
C ASN A 177 43.60 -24.35 -13.89
N ASN A 178 44.37 -23.25 -13.88
CA ASN A 178 44.95 -22.55 -15.03
C ASN A 178 46.48 -22.59 -14.93
#